data_AF-A0A9P9TI64-F1
#
_entry.id   AF-A0A9P9TI64-F1
#
_cell.length_a   1.000
_cell.length_b   1.000
_cell.length_c   1.000
_cell.angle_alpha   90.00
_cell.angle_beta   90.00
_cell.angle_gamma   90.00
#
_symmetry.space_group_name_H-M   'P 1'
#
loop_
_entity.id
_entity.type
_entity.pdbx_description
1 polymer ?
#
loop_
_entity_poly.entity_id
_entity_poly.type
_entity_poly.pdbx_seq_one_letter_code
_entity_poly.pdbx_strand_id
1 'polypeptide(L)'
;MAPIVLLPPFSRALTQAAVEAATESYPKTYIIGILLPLSSYLITLIDHTNILGEQGKDPYCPSLRTLHDRLQNGLLGPSALPPEFLTDEHIWGRIDQRTEVPAMQRPLADFEDLYYALVARMQDMHHLISVRASNGFNDVSVPVFTGGPTITDLHSSLSQHWNILNDPAYGKALDDAIRRATVDACEHEIRRQVQYNKLEQQCAQEMLADLWDPKTYTGVKGLSWIVEWTPALVAIMLEQRYRVILVLEKDEAERKAVQLKKHNRIRAPKKVTFSREPTELMDLRQHDQGMYMDTQKVDKNGRIEVKHHVEQQQDAQYRADRHDLEQTHHQESGQDCIQQDITQERARQEQIHGEIEAQMREQRVSEYTNYLRARASQSAHFMVQNIARSNNAMEILTRSDTDAVQGDKDMGCCTNF
;
A
#
# COMPACT_ATOMS: atom_id res chain seq x y z
N MET A 1 -37.87 25.48 -6.07
CA MET A 1 -36.46 25.05 -6.02
C MET A 1 -36.10 24.88 -4.57
N ALA A 2 -35.67 23.68 -4.16
CA ALA A 2 -35.16 23.49 -2.81
C ALA A 2 -33.83 24.26 -2.66
N PRO A 3 -33.56 24.89 -1.51
CA PRO A 3 -32.28 25.56 -1.28
C PRO A 3 -31.13 24.56 -1.39
N ILE A 4 -30.06 24.92 -2.10
CA ILE A 4 -28.85 24.09 -2.19
C ILE A 4 -28.22 24.07 -0.80
N VAL A 5 -28.21 22.90 -0.16
CA VAL A 5 -27.55 22.71 1.13
C VAL A 5 -26.09 22.37 0.88
N LEU A 6 -25.19 23.29 1.22
CA LEU A 6 -23.74 23.07 1.13
C LEU A 6 -23.18 22.69 2.50
N LEU A 7 -22.59 21.51 2.61
CA LEU A 7 -21.87 21.10 3.81
C LEU A 7 -20.57 21.91 3.94
N PRO A 8 -20.23 22.43 5.14
CA PRO A 8 -18.97 23.14 5.33
C PRO A 8 -17.75 22.27 4.98
N PRO A 9 -16.70 22.83 4.37
CA PRO A 9 -15.45 22.11 4.17
C PRO A 9 -14.77 21.85 5.51
N PHE A 10 -13.92 20.82 5.55
CA PHE A 10 -13.03 20.60 6.68
C PHE A 10 -12.06 21.78 6.88
N SER A 11 -11.56 21.91 8.12
CA SER A 11 -10.44 22.80 8.41
C SER A 11 -9.20 22.38 7.62
N ARG A 12 -8.26 23.32 7.42
CA ARG A 12 -7.01 23.03 6.70
C ARG A 12 -6.29 21.85 7.35
N ALA A 13 -5.77 20.97 6.51
CA ALA A 13 -5.02 19.83 6.97
C ALA A 13 -3.73 20.25 7.69
N LEU A 14 -3.31 19.40 8.62
CA LEU A 14 -2.11 19.57 9.42
C LEU A 14 -0.88 19.71 8.52
N THR A 15 -0.01 20.65 8.88
CA THR A 15 1.23 20.94 8.15
C THR A 15 2.46 20.63 9.00
N GLN A 16 3.57 20.35 8.33
CA GLN A 16 4.87 20.14 8.97
C GLN A 16 5.25 21.32 9.87
N ALA A 17 5.14 22.54 9.35
CA ALA A 17 5.48 23.75 10.08
C ALA A 17 4.64 23.92 11.36
N ALA A 18 3.36 23.53 11.34
CA ALA A 18 2.52 23.59 12.54
C ALA A 18 2.98 22.60 13.61
N VAL A 19 3.36 21.39 13.22
CA VAL A 19 3.88 20.36 14.14
C VAL A 19 5.26 20.74 14.70
N GLU A 20 6.14 21.28 13.87
CA GLU A 20 7.45 21.77 14.31
C GLU A 20 7.32 22.94 15.29
N ALA A 21 6.33 23.83 15.07
CA ALA A 21 6.06 24.96 15.96
C ALA A 21 5.34 24.57 17.26
N ALA A 22 4.69 23.41 17.33
CA ALA A 22 3.99 22.96 18.53
C ALA A 22 4.97 22.69 19.68
N THR A 23 4.67 23.20 20.86
CA THR A 23 5.47 22.96 22.08
C THR A 23 4.92 21.84 22.95
N GLU A 24 3.64 21.54 22.80
CA GLU A 24 2.92 20.51 23.56
C GLU A 24 2.69 19.26 22.71
N SER A 25 2.54 18.11 23.37
CA SER A 25 2.21 16.84 22.73
C SER A 25 1.14 16.10 23.52
N TYR A 26 0.19 15.47 22.83
CA TYR A 26 -0.82 14.66 23.52
C TYR A 26 -0.23 13.35 24.04
N PRO A 27 -0.77 12.80 25.15
CA PRO A 27 -0.37 11.49 25.63
C PRO A 27 -0.66 10.38 24.62
N LYS A 28 0.26 9.42 24.48
CA LYS A 28 0.09 8.27 23.57
C LYS A 28 -1.24 7.51 23.76
N THR A 29 -1.70 7.39 25.00
CA THR A 29 -2.93 6.65 25.36
C THR A 29 -4.17 7.36 24.86
N TYR A 30 -4.17 8.70 24.84
CA TYR A 30 -5.25 9.49 24.28
C TYR A 30 -5.33 9.29 22.78
N ILE A 31 -4.19 9.41 22.08
CA ILE A 31 -4.09 9.26 20.63
C ILE A 31 -4.57 7.88 20.17
N ILE A 32 -4.04 6.80 20.79
CA ILE A 32 -4.47 5.42 20.49
C ILE A 32 -5.95 5.22 20.81
N GLY A 33 -6.43 5.82 21.91
CA GLY A 33 -7.84 5.81 22.31
C GLY A 33 -8.78 6.52 21.33
N ILE A 34 -8.26 7.34 20.40
CA ILE A 34 -9.03 7.95 19.32
C ILE A 34 -8.89 7.12 18.02
N LEU A 35 -7.68 6.74 17.62
CA LEU A 35 -7.43 6.05 16.35
C LEU A 35 -8.17 4.71 16.24
N LEU A 36 -8.14 3.88 17.28
CA LEU A 36 -8.74 2.54 17.23
C LEU A 36 -10.28 2.59 17.20
N PRO A 37 -10.97 3.29 18.11
CA PRO A 37 -12.43 3.39 18.02
C PRO A 37 -12.90 4.09 16.75
N LEU A 38 -12.21 5.14 16.30
CA LEU A 38 -12.59 5.86 15.09
C LEU A 38 -12.42 5.01 13.84
N SER A 39 -11.30 4.28 13.68
CA SER A 39 -11.13 3.35 12.56
C SER A 39 -12.23 2.29 12.55
N SER A 40 -12.53 1.67 13.69
CA SER A 40 -13.62 0.70 13.82
C SER A 40 -14.99 1.30 13.46
N TYR A 41 -15.25 2.54 13.89
CA TYR A 41 -16.47 3.27 13.54
C TYR A 41 -16.60 3.51 12.04
N LEU A 42 -15.56 4.03 11.38
CA LEU A 42 -15.58 4.29 9.94
C LEU A 42 -15.69 3.00 9.11
N ILE A 43 -15.05 1.92 9.54
CA ILE A 43 -15.17 0.59 8.94
C ILE A 43 -16.63 0.11 9.04
N THR A 44 -17.24 0.24 10.22
CA THR A 44 -18.65 -0.14 10.45
C THR A 44 -19.60 0.68 9.59
N LEU A 45 -19.38 1.99 9.46
CA LEU A 45 -20.20 2.83 8.59
C LEU A 45 -20.20 2.31 7.15
N ILE A 46 -19.03 1.96 6.62
CA ILE A 46 -18.89 1.47 5.24
C ILE A 46 -19.56 0.11 5.06
N ASP A 47 -19.45 -0.79 6.04
CA ASP A 47 -20.13 -2.10 5.98
C ASP A 47 -21.65 -1.99 5.89
N HIS A 48 -22.22 -0.90 6.39
CA HIS A 48 -23.66 -0.70 6.44
C HIS A 48 -24.21 0.22 5.34
N THR A 49 -23.36 0.82 4.49
CA THR A 49 -23.82 1.78 3.47
C THR A 49 -23.12 1.64 2.13
N ASN A 50 -23.91 1.70 1.07
CA ASN A 50 -23.40 1.84 -0.30
C ASN A 50 -23.18 3.31 -0.69
N ILE A 51 -23.57 4.25 0.18
CA ILE A 51 -23.45 5.70 -0.09
C ILE A 51 -21.98 6.13 -0.20
N LEU A 52 -21.13 5.46 0.58
CA LEU A 52 -19.70 5.77 0.74
C LEU A 52 -18.79 4.94 -0.19
N GLY A 53 -19.38 4.29 -1.20
CA GLY A 53 -18.65 3.42 -2.13
C GLY A 53 -18.33 2.04 -1.56
N GLU A 54 -17.93 1.12 -2.43
CA GLU A 54 -17.49 -0.21 -1.99
C GLU A 54 -16.05 -0.13 -1.47
N GLN A 55 -15.82 -0.70 -0.28
CA GLN A 55 -14.45 -1.02 0.13
C GLN A 55 -13.94 -2.22 -0.67
N GLY A 56 -12.74 -2.09 -1.22
CA GLY A 56 -12.00 -3.24 -1.72
C GLY A 56 -11.92 -4.31 -0.64
N LYS A 57 -12.37 -5.53 -0.96
CA LYS A 57 -12.34 -6.70 -0.06
C LYS A 57 -11.00 -7.43 -0.07
N ASP A 58 -10.02 -6.89 -0.78
CA ASP A 58 -8.71 -7.50 -0.91
C ASP A 58 -7.90 -7.31 0.39
N PRO A 59 -7.64 -8.37 1.18
CA PRO A 59 -6.84 -8.26 2.39
C PRO A 59 -5.37 -7.94 2.11
N TYR A 60 -4.94 -7.98 0.84
CA TYR A 60 -3.59 -7.65 0.39
C TYR A 60 -3.49 -6.26 -0.24
N CYS A 61 -4.51 -5.41 -0.03
CA CYS A 61 -4.47 -3.97 -0.29
C CYS A 61 -4.44 -3.22 1.05
N PRO A 62 -3.58 -2.19 1.25
CA PRO A 62 -3.45 -1.47 2.52
C PRO A 62 -4.59 -0.47 2.76
N SER A 63 -5.82 -0.99 2.84
CA SER A 63 -7.02 -0.22 3.17
C SER A 63 -7.11 0.08 4.67
N LEU A 64 -7.99 1.02 5.08
CA LEU A 64 -8.28 1.28 6.49
C LEU A 64 -8.63 0.01 7.26
N ARG A 65 -9.45 -0.88 6.66
CA ARG A 65 -9.81 -2.17 7.25
C ARG A 65 -8.58 -3.07 7.39
N THR A 66 -7.83 -3.25 6.32
CA THR A 66 -6.64 -4.10 6.33
C THR A 66 -5.66 -3.64 7.41
N LEU A 67 -5.37 -2.34 7.50
CA LEU A 67 -4.43 -1.80 8.49
C LEU A 67 -4.96 -1.91 9.93
N HIS A 68 -6.26 -1.65 10.13
CA HIS A 68 -6.91 -1.88 11.43
C HIS A 68 -6.82 -3.34 11.86
N ASP A 69 -7.22 -4.26 10.98
CA ASP A 69 -7.24 -5.70 11.27
C ASP A 69 -5.82 -6.22 11.50
N ARG A 70 -4.82 -5.70 10.77
CA ARG A 70 -3.41 -6.00 11.03
C ARG A 70 -3.00 -5.63 12.46
N LEU A 71 -3.29 -4.40 12.87
CA LEU A 71 -2.97 -3.94 14.23
C LEU A 71 -3.66 -4.80 15.30
N GLN A 72 -4.94 -5.12 15.13
CA GLN A 72 -5.68 -5.98 16.06
C GLN A 72 -5.10 -7.40 16.14
N ASN A 73 -4.65 -7.96 15.01
CA ASN A 73 -4.19 -9.35 14.90
C ASN A 73 -2.70 -9.58 15.18
N GLY A 74 -2.02 -8.69 15.89
CA GLY A 74 -0.58 -8.93 16.18
C GLY A 74 0.37 -8.56 15.03
N LEU A 75 -0.14 -8.20 13.84
CA LEU A 75 0.69 -8.01 12.65
C LEU A 75 1.53 -6.73 12.78
N LEU A 76 2.80 -6.84 12.40
CA LEU A 76 3.72 -5.70 12.33
C LEU A 76 3.55 -4.96 10.99
N GLY A 77 3.77 -3.65 11.02
CA GLY A 77 3.87 -2.84 9.83
C GLY A 77 5.20 -3.04 9.09
N PRO A 78 5.43 -2.28 8.00
CA PRO A 78 6.72 -2.17 7.34
C PRO A 78 7.84 -1.73 8.29
N SER A 79 9.10 -2.07 7.96
CA SER A 79 10.23 -1.68 8.79
C SER A 79 10.35 -0.17 8.90
N ALA A 80 10.67 0.33 10.10
CA ALA A 80 11.03 1.72 10.31
C ALA A 80 12.48 2.02 9.89
N LEU A 81 13.23 0.98 9.50
CA LEU A 81 14.57 1.14 8.95
C LEU A 81 14.53 1.97 7.65
N PRO A 82 15.50 2.88 7.46
CA PRO A 82 15.69 3.56 6.19
C PRO A 82 15.88 2.54 5.04
N PRO A 83 15.46 2.85 3.80
CA PRO A 83 15.58 1.96 2.66
C PRO A 83 17.00 1.43 2.42
N GLU A 84 18.02 2.20 2.80
CA GLU A 84 19.44 1.85 2.66
C GLU A 84 19.85 0.67 3.55
N PHE A 85 19.16 0.47 4.67
CA PHE A 85 19.37 -0.64 5.59
C PHE A 85 18.44 -1.82 5.34
N LEU A 86 17.39 -1.63 4.53
CA LEU A 86 16.37 -2.64 4.31
C LEU A 86 16.86 -3.71 3.33
N THR A 87 17.15 -4.90 3.84
CA THR A 87 17.48 -6.08 3.04
C THR A 87 16.29 -7.04 2.94
N ASP A 88 16.29 -7.91 1.94
CA ASP A 88 15.25 -8.95 1.79
C ASP A 88 15.09 -9.80 3.05
N GLU A 89 16.18 -10.11 3.76
CA GLU A 89 16.14 -10.84 5.03
C GLU A 89 15.28 -10.15 6.09
N HIS A 90 15.32 -8.82 6.16
CA HIS A 90 14.49 -8.06 7.10
C HIS A 90 13.01 -8.18 6.77
N ILE A 91 12.69 -8.12 5.48
CA ILE A 91 11.31 -8.21 5.00
C ILE A 91 10.78 -9.62 5.29
N TRP A 92 11.53 -10.66 4.91
CA TRP A 92 11.17 -12.05 5.16
C TRP A 92 11.03 -12.37 6.65
N GLY A 93 11.97 -11.90 7.49
CA GLY A 93 11.92 -12.12 8.93
C GLY A 93 10.70 -11.50 9.61
N ARG A 94 10.07 -10.49 8.99
CA ARG A 94 8.89 -9.82 9.53
C ARG A 94 7.55 -10.44 9.14
N ILE A 95 7.46 -11.14 8.01
CA ILE A 95 6.19 -11.68 7.49
C ILE A 95 5.48 -12.60 8.51
N ASP A 96 6.26 -13.42 9.22
CA ASP A 96 5.74 -14.34 10.24
C ASP A 96 5.74 -13.74 11.65
N GLN A 97 6.37 -12.57 11.84
CA GLN A 97 6.49 -11.98 13.15
C GLN A 97 5.14 -11.38 13.59
N ARG A 98 4.70 -11.79 14.79
CA ARG A 98 3.54 -11.23 15.46
C ARG A 98 3.96 -10.71 16.82
N THR A 99 3.37 -9.61 17.24
CA THR A 99 3.47 -9.14 18.62
C THR A 99 2.27 -9.65 19.42
N GLU A 100 2.55 -10.14 20.63
CA GLU A 100 1.52 -10.51 21.60
C GLU A 100 0.96 -9.28 22.32
N VAL A 101 1.58 -8.11 22.15
CA VAL A 101 1.15 -6.86 22.77
C VAL A 101 -0.18 -6.40 22.16
N PRO A 102 -1.25 -6.25 22.98
CA PRO A 102 -2.54 -5.76 22.51
C PRO A 102 -2.40 -4.39 21.84
N ALA A 103 -3.21 -4.11 20.81
CA ALA A 103 -3.13 -2.87 20.03
C ALA A 103 -3.08 -1.62 20.94
N MET A 104 -3.97 -1.53 21.94
CA MET A 104 -4.01 -0.39 22.90
C MET A 104 -2.71 -0.12 23.67
N GLN A 105 -1.79 -1.08 23.76
CA GLN A 105 -0.55 -0.98 24.52
C GLN A 105 0.69 -0.83 23.62
N ARG A 106 0.51 -0.87 22.30
CA ARG A 106 1.62 -0.79 21.34
C ARG A 106 2.28 0.60 21.33
N PRO A 107 3.53 0.69 20.87
CA PRO A 107 4.18 1.97 20.58
C PRO A 107 3.33 2.81 19.62
N LEU A 108 3.34 4.13 19.81
CA LEU A 108 2.51 5.01 18.99
C LEU A 108 2.93 5.01 17.51
N ALA A 109 4.21 4.76 17.21
CA ALA A 109 4.72 4.65 15.85
C ALA A 109 4.05 3.54 15.02
N ASP A 110 3.55 2.47 15.67
CA ASP A 110 2.84 1.39 14.96
C ASP A 110 1.52 1.87 14.33
N PHE A 111 1.02 3.02 14.76
CA PHE A 111 -0.25 3.60 14.30
C PHE A 111 -0.10 4.60 13.15
N GLU A 112 1.13 4.85 12.67
CA GLU A 112 1.41 5.80 11.58
C GLU A 112 0.54 5.50 10.35
N ASP A 113 0.57 4.27 9.85
CA ASP A 113 -0.14 3.89 8.62
C ASP A 113 -1.67 3.91 8.80
N LEU A 114 -2.15 3.55 10.00
CA LEU A 114 -3.57 3.66 10.33
C LEU A 114 -4.02 5.11 10.33
N TYR A 115 -3.21 6.02 10.88
CA TYR A 115 -3.48 7.46 10.88
C TYR A 115 -3.62 7.99 9.45
N TYR A 116 -2.69 7.67 8.53
CA TYR A 116 -2.81 8.08 7.13
C TYR A 116 -4.11 7.57 6.50
N ALA A 117 -4.39 6.27 6.62
CA ALA A 117 -5.58 5.67 6.02
C ALA A 117 -6.88 6.25 6.59
N LEU A 118 -6.87 6.62 7.86
CA LEU A 118 -8.02 7.21 8.54
C LEU A 118 -8.28 8.64 8.06
N VAL A 119 -7.25 9.49 8.00
CA VAL A 119 -7.36 10.87 7.48
C VAL A 119 -7.85 10.87 6.03
N ALA A 120 -7.25 10.02 5.17
CA ALA A 120 -7.69 9.84 3.78
C ALA A 120 -9.14 9.39 3.70
N ARG A 121 -9.55 8.42 4.53
CA ARG A 121 -10.93 7.93 4.50
C ARG A 121 -11.93 8.99 4.93
N MET A 122 -11.60 9.82 5.93
CA MET A 122 -12.49 10.90 6.37
C MET A 122 -12.71 11.94 5.28
N GLN A 123 -11.66 12.33 4.55
CA GLN A 123 -11.78 13.24 3.40
C GLN A 123 -12.62 12.63 2.27
N ASP A 124 -12.37 11.36 1.94
CA ASP A 124 -13.14 10.63 0.92
C ASP A 124 -14.64 10.58 1.28
N MET A 125 -14.96 10.23 2.52
CA MET A 125 -16.35 10.25 3.02
C MET A 125 -16.96 11.64 2.94
N HIS A 126 -16.24 12.68 3.38
CA HIS A 126 -16.71 14.07 3.33
C HIS A 126 -17.00 14.53 1.89
N HIS A 127 -16.12 14.18 0.96
CA HIS A 127 -16.31 14.49 -0.46
C HIS A 127 -17.57 13.80 -1.01
N LEU A 128 -17.72 12.50 -0.76
CA LEU A 128 -18.86 11.71 -1.24
C LEU A 128 -20.20 12.22 -0.70
N ILE A 129 -20.29 12.52 0.60
CA ILE A 129 -21.53 13.07 1.18
C ILE A 129 -21.81 14.49 0.65
N SER A 130 -20.78 15.31 0.46
CA SER A 130 -20.93 16.67 -0.05
C SER A 130 -21.46 16.67 -1.49
N VAL A 131 -20.89 15.84 -2.36
CA VAL A 131 -21.34 15.70 -3.76
C VAL A 131 -22.78 15.18 -3.83
N ARG A 132 -23.15 14.23 -2.97
CA ARG A 132 -24.52 13.69 -2.94
C ARG A 132 -25.54 14.70 -2.42
N ALA A 133 -25.20 15.43 -1.37
CA ALA A 133 -26.05 16.48 -0.81
C ALA A 133 -26.21 17.65 -1.80
N SER A 134 -25.12 18.11 -2.44
CA SER A 134 -25.16 19.24 -3.37
C SER A 134 -25.96 18.95 -4.64
N ASN A 135 -25.94 17.69 -5.10
CA ASN A 135 -26.68 17.25 -6.28
C ASN A 135 -28.13 16.83 -5.97
N GLY A 136 -28.57 16.93 -4.71
CA GLY A 136 -29.92 16.55 -4.30
C GLY A 136 -30.23 15.05 -4.36
N PHE A 137 -29.21 14.19 -4.42
CA PHE A 137 -29.41 12.73 -4.35
C PHE A 137 -29.89 12.27 -2.98
N ASN A 138 -29.51 13.00 -1.94
CA ASN A 138 -29.87 12.71 -0.56
C ASN A 138 -30.20 14.01 0.18
N ASP A 139 -31.30 14.02 0.93
CA ASP A 139 -31.57 15.09 1.91
C ASP A 139 -30.60 14.93 3.09
N VAL A 140 -30.12 16.05 3.62
CA VAL A 140 -29.17 16.06 4.74
C VAL A 140 -29.74 15.47 6.03
N SER A 141 -31.07 15.47 6.17
CA SER A 141 -31.76 14.85 7.31
C SER A 141 -31.99 13.34 7.13
N VAL A 142 -31.71 12.76 5.97
CA VAL A 142 -31.90 11.32 5.71
C VAL A 142 -30.74 10.54 6.33
N PRO A 143 -31.01 9.41 7.00
CA PRO A 143 -29.97 8.54 7.55
C PRO A 143 -29.15 7.88 6.44
N VAL A 144 -27.84 7.74 6.66
CA VAL A 144 -26.88 7.16 5.70
C VAL A 144 -27.14 5.66 5.45
N PHE A 145 -27.75 4.99 6.42
CA PHE A 145 -28.29 3.64 6.33
C PHE A 145 -29.38 3.46 7.40
N THR A 146 -30.17 2.39 7.32
CA THR A 146 -31.28 2.13 8.26
C THR A 146 -30.78 2.08 9.71
N GLY A 147 -31.22 3.04 10.54
CA GLY A 147 -30.79 3.17 11.95
C GLY A 147 -29.43 3.84 12.16
N GLY A 148 -28.78 4.31 11.08
CA GLY A 148 -27.51 5.05 11.13
C GLY A 148 -27.68 6.55 11.35
N PRO A 149 -26.56 7.30 11.41
CA PRO A 149 -26.58 8.77 11.55
C PRO A 149 -27.17 9.43 10.30
N THR A 150 -27.74 10.62 10.46
CA THR A 150 -28.09 11.49 9.32
C THR A 150 -26.82 11.98 8.63
N ILE A 151 -26.92 12.49 7.39
CA ILE A 151 -25.78 13.08 6.69
C ILE A 151 -25.22 14.28 7.49
N THR A 152 -26.09 15.10 8.10
CA THR A 152 -25.67 16.20 8.97
C THR A 152 -24.94 15.71 10.23
N ASP A 153 -25.43 14.67 10.89
CA ASP A 153 -24.79 14.11 12.09
C ASP A 153 -23.44 13.46 11.73
N LEU A 154 -23.38 12.75 10.61
CA LEU A 154 -22.14 12.15 10.11
C LEU A 154 -21.12 13.25 9.78
N HIS A 155 -21.51 14.30 9.05
CA HIS A 155 -20.63 15.43 8.74
C HIS A 155 -20.09 16.09 10.02
N SER A 156 -20.96 16.31 11.01
CA SER A 156 -20.59 16.91 12.30
C SER A 156 -19.57 16.04 13.05
N SER A 157 -19.82 14.73 13.11
CA SER A 157 -18.91 13.75 13.71
C SER A 157 -17.56 13.71 12.99
N LEU A 158 -17.57 13.63 11.65
CA LEU A 158 -16.33 13.64 10.86
C LEU A 158 -15.54 14.93 11.07
N SER A 159 -16.22 16.09 11.10
CA SER A 159 -15.57 17.39 11.33
C SER A 159 -14.94 17.48 12.71
N GLN A 160 -15.62 16.96 13.75
CA GLN A 160 -15.08 16.93 15.10
C GLN A 160 -13.79 16.09 15.17
N HIS A 161 -13.83 14.86 14.63
CA HIS A 161 -12.65 14.00 14.61
C HIS A 161 -11.53 14.57 13.73
N TRP A 162 -11.89 15.23 12.62
CA TRP A 162 -10.93 15.87 11.72
C TRP A 162 -10.13 16.93 12.47
N ASN A 163 -10.81 17.76 13.26
CA ASN A 163 -10.15 18.79 14.06
C ASN A 163 -9.22 18.20 15.13
N ILE A 164 -9.59 17.08 15.76
CA ILE A 164 -8.72 16.39 16.73
C ILE A 164 -7.45 15.86 16.05
N LEU A 165 -7.60 15.19 14.91
CA LEU A 165 -6.47 14.61 14.17
C LEU A 165 -5.55 15.66 13.54
N ASN A 166 -6.08 16.84 13.23
CA ASN A 166 -5.33 17.97 12.68
C ASN A 166 -4.81 18.94 13.75
N ASP A 167 -4.93 18.61 15.03
CA ASP A 167 -4.31 19.38 16.10
C ASP A 167 -2.77 19.24 16.04
N PRO A 168 -2.00 20.35 16.04
CA PRO A 168 -0.55 20.30 16.02
C PRO A 168 0.09 19.47 17.14
N ALA A 169 -0.48 19.46 18.35
CA ALA A 169 0.02 18.65 19.46
C ALA A 169 -0.20 17.14 19.24
N TYR A 170 -1.25 16.78 18.48
CA TYR A 170 -1.51 15.40 18.06
C TYR A 170 -0.49 14.95 17.03
N GLY A 171 -0.27 15.79 16.02
CA GLY A 171 0.76 15.58 15.01
C GLY A 171 2.16 15.46 15.60
N LYS A 172 2.51 16.32 16.57
CA LYS A 172 3.81 16.30 17.25
C LYS A 172 4.08 15.00 17.97
N ALA A 173 3.11 14.51 18.75
CA ALA A 173 3.25 13.25 19.45
C ALA A 173 3.48 12.05 18.50
N LEU A 174 2.79 12.03 17.36
CA LEU A 174 3.00 11.02 16.32
C LEU A 174 4.36 11.17 15.64
N ASP A 175 4.74 12.38 15.24
CA ASP A 175 6.03 12.69 14.59
C ASP A 175 7.20 12.25 15.46
N ASP A 176 7.21 12.66 16.74
CA ASP A 176 8.25 12.32 17.71
C ASP A 176 8.32 10.79 17.91
N ALA A 177 7.17 10.12 18.01
CA ALA A 177 7.12 8.67 18.18
C ALA A 177 7.70 7.92 16.96
N ILE A 178 7.40 8.38 15.74
CA ILE A 178 7.91 7.79 14.50
C ILE A 178 9.42 8.00 14.40
N ARG A 179 9.91 9.24 14.62
CA ARG A 179 11.35 9.53 14.64
C ARG A 179 12.09 8.65 15.64
N ARG A 180 11.55 8.54 16.86
CA ARG A 180 12.08 7.67 17.90
C ARG A 180 12.14 6.21 17.45
N ALA A 181 11.05 5.69 16.86
CA ALA A 181 11.02 4.32 16.37
C ALA A 181 12.01 4.05 15.22
N THR A 182 12.21 5.01 14.32
CA THR A 182 13.23 4.93 13.27
C THR A 182 14.64 4.90 13.87
N VAL A 183 14.93 5.78 14.83
CA VAL A 183 16.22 5.77 15.54
C VAL A 183 16.43 4.46 16.28
N ASP A 184 15.44 3.98 17.03
CA ASP A 184 15.52 2.71 17.75
C ASP A 184 15.76 1.56 16.76
N ALA A 185 15.10 1.54 15.60
CA ALA A 185 15.33 0.53 14.57
C ALA A 185 16.77 0.57 14.02
N CYS A 186 17.29 1.76 13.70
CA CYS A 186 18.68 1.94 13.28
C CYS A 186 19.68 1.47 14.34
N GLU A 187 19.43 1.79 15.62
CA GLU A 187 20.26 1.32 16.74
C GLU A 187 20.32 -0.20 16.82
N HIS A 188 19.16 -0.87 16.68
CA HIS A 188 19.10 -2.33 16.66
C HIS A 188 19.87 -2.92 15.47
N GLU A 189 19.76 -2.31 14.29
CA GLU A 189 20.47 -2.79 13.10
C GLU A 189 21.99 -2.58 13.20
N ILE A 190 22.45 -1.43 13.71
CA ILE A 190 23.88 -1.19 13.97
C ILE A 190 24.43 -2.26 14.92
N ARG A 191 23.72 -2.54 16.03
CA ARG A 191 24.11 -3.60 16.97
C ARG A 191 24.12 -4.98 16.32
N ARG A 192 23.13 -5.29 15.48
CA ARG A 192 23.08 -6.54 14.72
C ARG A 192 24.31 -6.67 13.82
N GLN A 193 24.70 -5.61 13.11
CA GLN A 193 25.89 -5.63 12.24
C GLN A 193 27.19 -5.86 13.01
N VAL A 194 27.33 -5.31 14.21
CA VAL A 194 28.46 -5.60 15.11
C VAL A 194 28.46 -7.08 15.52
N GLN A 195 27.33 -7.64 15.90
CA GLN A 195 27.22 -9.06 16.29
C GLN A 195 27.63 -10.02 15.17
N TYR A 196 27.37 -9.65 13.92
CA TYR A 196 27.79 -10.41 12.74
C TYR A 196 29.20 -10.08 12.24
N ASN A 197 29.98 -9.29 12.99
CA ASN A 197 31.32 -8.81 12.60
C ASN A 197 31.34 -8.08 11.23
N LYS A 198 30.22 -7.44 10.85
CA LYS A 198 30.12 -6.62 9.63
C LYS A 198 30.50 -5.16 9.88
N LEU A 199 30.48 -4.73 11.14
CA LEU A 199 30.79 -3.37 11.56
C LEU A 199 31.71 -3.43 12.78
N GLU A 200 32.78 -2.63 12.76
CA GLU A 200 33.71 -2.51 13.88
C GLU A 200 33.02 -1.84 15.07
N GLN A 201 33.35 -2.27 16.29
CA GLN A 201 32.73 -1.77 17.51
C GLN A 201 32.94 -0.26 17.70
N GLN A 202 34.11 0.28 17.33
CA GLN A 202 34.39 1.72 17.41
C GLN A 202 33.51 2.51 16.44
N CYS A 203 33.43 2.10 15.17
CA CYS A 203 32.56 2.74 14.19
C CYS A 203 31.08 2.69 14.60
N ALA A 204 30.64 1.58 15.20
CA ALA A 204 29.28 1.47 15.72
C ALA A 204 28.99 2.47 16.85
N GLN A 205 29.95 2.72 17.75
CA GLN A 205 29.80 3.72 18.81
C GLN A 205 29.71 5.14 18.25
N GLU A 206 30.51 5.47 17.24
CA GLU A 206 30.46 6.76 16.54
C GLU A 206 29.10 6.95 15.85
N MET A 207 28.62 5.96 15.10
CA MET A 207 27.30 6.02 14.44
C MET A 207 26.15 6.15 15.43
N LEU A 208 26.21 5.45 16.57
CA LEU A 208 25.19 5.58 17.62
C LEU A 208 25.22 6.96 18.28
N ALA A 209 26.40 7.53 18.51
CA ALA A 209 26.52 8.88 19.04
C ALA A 209 25.93 9.90 18.05
N ASP A 210 26.23 9.77 16.75
CA ASP A 210 25.71 10.64 15.70
C ASP A 210 24.19 10.55 15.56
N LEU A 211 23.61 9.35 15.71
CA LEU A 211 22.17 9.11 15.59
C LEU A 211 21.37 9.83 16.69
N TRP A 212 21.96 9.98 17.88
CA TRP A 212 21.37 10.67 19.04
C TRP A 212 21.76 12.15 19.14
N ASP A 213 22.65 12.65 18.27
CA ASP A 213 22.98 14.07 18.22
C ASP A 213 21.70 14.87 17.88
N PRO A 214 21.37 15.95 18.63
CA PRO A 214 20.15 16.71 18.41
C PRO A 214 20.00 17.23 16.97
N LYS A 215 21.09 17.60 16.29
CA LYS A 215 21.02 18.08 14.90
C LYS A 215 20.66 16.94 13.96
N THR A 216 21.29 15.79 14.11
CA THR A 216 20.97 14.60 13.32
C THR A 216 19.55 14.11 13.61
N TYR A 217 19.15 14.06 14.87
CA TYR A 217 17.81 13.62 15.29
C TYR A 217 16.70 14.45 14.67
N THR A 218 16.87 15.78 14.60
CA THR A 218 15.91 16.66 13.91
C THR A 218 15.85 16.42 12.40
N GLY A 219 16.87 15.80 11.80
CA GLY A 219 16.87 15.37 10.40
C GLY A 219 16.26 13.98 10.17
N VAL A 220 16.04 13.17 11.22
CA VAL A 220 15.40 11.85 11.09
C VAL A 220 13.98 12.03 10.62
N LYS A 221 13.58 11.30 9.58
CA LYS A 221 12.23 11.37 9.03
C LYS A 221 11.20 10.93 10.07
N GLY A 222 10.25 11.82 10.39
CA GLY A 222 9.07 11.52 11.20
C GLY A 222 7.85 11.23 10.33
N LEU A 223 6.73 11.89 10.62
CA LEU A 223 5.54 11.85 9.77
C LEU A 223 5.89 12.27 8.33
N SER A 224 5.32 11.55 7.38
CA SER A 224 5.36 11.86 5.96
C SER A 224 4.29 12.92 5.64
N TRP A 225 4.73 14.07 5.16
CA TRP A 225 3.87 15.20 4.84
C TRP A 225 3.36 15.10 3.40
N ILE A 226 2.11 14.66 3.25
CA ILE A 226 1.44 14.53 1.95
C ILE A 226 0.68 15.82 1.67
N VAL A 227 0.90 16.41 0.49
CA VAL A 227 0.22 17.64 0.07
C VAL A 227 -1.29 17.44 0.11
N GLU A 228 -1.96 18.27 0.92
CA GLU A 228 -3.41 18.28 1.13
C GLU A 228 -4.04 16.97 1.64
N TRP A 229 -3.21 15.99 2.01
CA TRP A 229 -3.64 14.67 2.49
C TRP A 229 -4.59 13.92 1.54
N THR A 230 -4.54 14.24 0.24
CA THR A 230 -5.53 13.73 -0.72
C THR A 230 -5.63 12.20 -0.67
N PRO A 231 -6.84 11.61 -0.70
CA PRO A 231 -7.01 10.18 -0.50
C PRO A 231 -6.23 9.32 -1.51
N ALA A 232 -6.11 9.80 -2.76
CA ALA A 232 -5.37 9.11 -3.81
C ALA A 232 -3.85 9.07 -3.54
N LEU A 233 -3.25 10.18 -3.12
CA LEU A 233 -1.81 10.20 -2.80
C LEU A 233 -1.49 9.36 -1.58
N VAL A 234 -2.36 9.39 -0.56
CA VAL A 234 -2.23 8.51 0.62
C VAL A 234 -2.31 7.04 0.21
N ALA A 235 -3.28 6.67 -0.64
CA ALA A 235 -3.42 5.31 -1.14
C ALA A 235 -2.16 4.85 -1.88
N ILE A 236 -1.65 5.64 -2.82
CA ILE A 236 -0.42 5.33 -3.57
C ILE A 236 0.78 5.15 -2.63
N MET A 237 0.94 6.04 -1.64
CA MET A 237 2.02 5.95 -0.67
C MET A 237 1.92 4.66 0.15
N LEU A 238 0.74 4.33 0.67
CA LEU A 238 0.50 3.11 1.45
C LEU A 238 0.71 1.86 0.59
N GLU A 239 0.19 1.84 -0.64
CA GLU A 239 0.42 0.77 -1.60
C GLU A 239 1.91 0.53 -1.83
N GLN A 240 2.68 1.60 -2.08
CA GLN A 240 4.12 1.48 -2.28
C GLN A 240 4.84 0.99 -1.01
N ARG A 241 4.44 1.45 0.17
CA ARG A 241 5.04 1.05 1.46
C ARG A 241 4.79 -0.43 1.77
N TYR A 242 3.59 -0.92 1.44
CA TYR A 242 3.16 -2.29 1.74
C TYR A 242 3.35 -3.29 0.60
N ARG A 243 3.68 -2.82 -0.61
CA ARG A 243 3.78 -3.64 -1.83
C ARG A 243 4.52 -4.94 -1.63
N VAL A 244 5.72 -4.88 -1.06
CA VAL A 244 6.56 -6.07 -0.89
C VAL A 244 5.98 -7.01 0.16
N ILE A 245 5.61 -6.50 1.33
CA ILE A 245 5.10 -7.32 2.44
C ILE A 245 3.79 -8.03 2.07
N LEU A 246 2.82 -7.30 1.50
CA LEU A 246 1.51 -7.88 1.18
C LEU A 246 1.58 -8.88 0.03
N VAL A 247 2.45 -8.66 -0.96
CA VAL A 247 2.70 -9.67 -2.02
C VAL A 247 3.28 -10.95 -1.42
N LEU A 248 4.28 -10.83 -0.55
CA LEU A 248 4.91 -12.01 0.04
C LEU A 248 3.96 -12.76 0.99
N GLU A 249 3.15 -12.04 1.78
CA GLU A 249 2.10 -12.64 2.61
C GLU A 249 1.04 -13.36 1.75
N LYS A 250 0.64 -12.77 0.61
CA LYS A 250 -0.28 -13.40 -0.33
C LYS A 250 0.30 -14.70 -0.90
N ASP A 251 1.54 -14.66 -1.38
CA ASP A 251 2.23 -15.83 -1.91
C ASP A 251 2.37 -16.94 -0.85
N GLU A 252 2.59 -16.57 0.40
CA GLU A 252 2.66 -17.52 1.50
C GLU A 252 1.29 -18.13 1.85
N ALA A 253 0.24 -17.32 1.90
CA ALA A 253 -1.12 -17.78 2.12
C ALA A 253 -1.58 -18.74 1.02
N GLU A 254 -1.27 -18.44 -0.24
CA GLU A 254 -1.53 -19.32 -1.39
C GLU A 254 -0.77 -20.65 -1.27
N ARG A 255 0.52 -20.61 -0.90
CA ARG A 255 1.32 -21.81 -0.64
C ARG A 255 0.72 -22.67 0.48
N LYS A 256 0.33 -22.06 1.61
CA LYS A 256 -0.33 -22.74 2.74
C LYS A 256 -1.67 -23.36 2.31
N ALA A 257 -2.47 -22.66 1.52
CA ALA A 257 -3.75 -23.17 1.01
C ALA A 257 -3.57 -24.39 0.09
N VAL A 258 -2.55 -24.38 -0.78
CA VAL A 258 -2.22 -25.53 -1.64
C VAL A 258 -1.76 -26.74 -0.80
N GLN A 259 -0.91 -26.52 0.20
CA GLN A 259 -0.45 -27.59 1.10
C GLN A 259 -1.60 -28.21 1.89
N LEU A 260 -2.51 -27.38 2.43
CA LEU A 260 -3.70 -27.86 3.15
C LEU A 260 -4.60 -28.70 2.24
N LYS A 261 -4.83 -28.27 0.99
CA LYS A 261 -5.59 -29.05 0.00
C LYS A 261 -4.94 -30.40 -0.30
N LYS A 262 -3.61 -30.46 -0.43
CA LYS A 262 -2.87 -31.72 -0.63
C LYS A 262 -3.01 -32.65 0.57
N HIS A 263 -2.83 -32.14 1.78
CA HIS A 263 -2.96 -32.90 3.01
C HIS A 263 -4.39 -33.45 3.22
N ASN A 264 -5.41 -32.64 2.93
CA ASN A 264 -6.81 -33.06 3.02
C ASN A 264 -7.17 -34.13 1.96
N ARG A 265 -6.53 -34.12 0.78
CA ARG A 265 -6.71 -35.19 -0.22
C ARG A 265 -6.11 -36.53 0.22
N ILE A 266 -4.99 -36.51 0.95
CA ILE A 266 -4.37 -37.73 1.49
C ILE A 266 -5.21 -38.30 2.63
N ARG A 267 -5.78 -37.44 3.48
CA ARG A 267 -6.60 -37.83 4.63
C ARG A 267 -8.06 -38.13 4.30
N ALA A 268 -8.60 -37.62 3.20
CA ALA A 268 -9.94 -37.96 2.77
C ALA A 268 -9.98 -39.49 2.63
N PRO A 269 -10.77 -40.21 3.47
CA PRO A 269 -10.86 -41.65 3.36
C PRO A 269 -11.23 -41.92 1.91
N LYS A 270 -10.41 -42.71 1.20
CA LYS A 270 -10.81 -43.26 -0.09
C LYS A 270 -12.18 -43.81 0.19
N LYS A 271 -13.24 -43.18 -0.34
CA LYS A 271 -14.56 -43.77 -0.32
C LYS A 271 -14.30 -45.10 -1.01
N VAL A 272 -14.18 -46.15 -0.20
CA VAL A 272 -14.22 -47.51 -0.68
C VAL A 272 -15.57 -47.50 -1.31
N THR A 273 -15.59 -47.34 -2.63
CA THR A 273 -16.71 -47.75 -3.45
C THR A 273 -16.85 -49.20 -3.07
N PHE A 274 -17.66 -49.44 -2.05
CA PHE A 274 -18.25 -50.73 -1.80
C PHE A 274 -18.82 -51.06 -3.17
N SER A 275 -18.15 -51.99 -3.83
CA SER A 275 -18.66 -52.64 -5.02
C SER A 275 -20.02 -53.12 -4.58
N ARG A 276 -21.06 -52.35 -4.90
CA ARG A 276 -22.42 -52.84 -4.89
C ARG A 276 -22.32 -54.06 -5.77
N GLU A 277 -22.47 -55.23 -5.16
CA GLU A 277 -22.70 -56.45 -5.92
C GLU A 277 -23.73 -56.10 -7.01
N PRO A 278 -23.53 -56.58 -8.24
CA PRO A 278 -24.51 -56.40 -9.29
C PRO A 278 -25.79 -57.08 -8.82
N THR A 279 -26.69 -56.30 -8.21
CA THR A 279 -28.05 -56.74 -8.00
C THR A 279 -28.63 -56.88 -9.39
N GLU A 280 -28.77 -58.13 -9.83
CA GLU A 280 -29.51 -58.51 -11.01
C GLU A 280 -30.83 -57.73 -11.02
N LEU A 281 -30.92 -56.82 -11.99
CA LEU A 281 -32.12 -56.04 -12.23
C LEU A 281 -33.13 -57.02 -12.84
N MET A 282 -33.99 -57.57 -11.99
CA MET A 282 -35.21 -58.21 -12.45
C MET A 282 -36.04 -57.19 -13.23
N ASP A 283 -36.38 -57.64 -14.42
CA ASP A 283 -37.28 -57.06 -15.40
C ASP A 283 -38.64 -56.73 -14.75
N LEU A 284 -38.94 -55.43 -14.58
CA LEU A 284 -40.29 -54.96 -14.28
C LEU A 284 -40.55 -53.68 -15.05
N ARG A 285 -41.03 -53.91 -16.28
CA ARG A 285 -41.93 -53.02 -17.03
C ARG A 285 -42.90 -52.30 -16.10
N GLN A 286 -42.91 -50.97 -16.16
CA GLN A 286 -44.10 -50.12 -16.32
C GLN A 286 -43.58 -48.69 -16.51
N HIS A 287 -43.66 -48.18 -17.75
CA HIS A 287 -44.64 -47.16 -18.10
C HIS A 287 -44.46 -45.88 -17.29
N ASP A 288 -43.62 -44.97 -17.78
CA ASP A 288 -44.13 -43.63 -18.00
C ASP A 288 -43.40 -42.91 -19.15
N GLN A 289 -44.20 -42.32 -20.01
CA GLN A 289 -43.88 -41.84 -21.35
C GLN A 289 -44.02 -40.32 -21.30
N GLY A 290 -42.92 -39.56 -21.40
CA GLY A 290 -42.96 -38.14 -21.05
C GLY A 290 -41.86 -37.27 -21.67
N MET A 291 -41.73 -37.33 -23.00
CA MET A 291 -41.41 -36.21 -23.89
C MET A 291 -40.22 -35.29 -23.52
N TYR A 292 -39.04 -35.66 -24.00
CA TYR A 292 -38.00 -34.71 -24.41
C TYR A 292 -38.39 -34.12 -25.78
N MET A 293 -38.61 -32.82 -25.88
CA MET A 293 -38.59 -32.12 -27.16
C MET A 293 -37.22 -31.51 -27.36
N ASP A 294 -36.46 -32.24 -28.15
CA ASP A 294 -35.34 -31.79 -28.95
C ASP A 294 -35.92 -30.89 -30.07
N THR A 295 -35.46 -29.64 -30.20
CA THR A 295 -35.71 -28.86 -31.42
C THR A 295 -34.41 -28.31 -31.96
N GLN A 296 -34.08 -28.89 -33.12
CA GLN A 296 -33.05 -28.50 -34.05
C GLN A 296 -33.26 -27.09 -34.62
N LYS A 297 -32.13 -26.53 -35.06
CA LYS A 297 -31.98 -25.41 -36.00
C LYS A 297 -32.72 -25.67 -37.31
N VAL A 298 -33.11 -24.60 -38.03
CA VAL A 298 -32.87 -24.34 -39.48
C VAL A 298 -33.64 -23.08 -39.93
N ASP A 299 -33.14 -22.51 -41.02
CA ASP A 299 -33.14 -21.13 -41.50
C ASP A 299 -34.09 -20.90 -42.71
N LYS A 300 -34.23 -19.61 -43.11
CA LYS A 300 -34.56 -19.04 -44.44
C LYS A 300 -35.92 -19.29 -45.14
N ASN A 301 -36.64 -18.15 -45.28
CA ASN A 301 -37.49 -17.73 -46.40
C ASN A 301 -38.78 -18.52 -46.71
N GLY A 302 -39.91 -18.02 -46.19
CA GLY A 302 -41.26 -18.50 -46.54
C GLY A 302 -42.32 -17.41 -46.43
N ARG A 303 -42.43 -16.60 -47.49
CA ARG A 303 -43.41 -15.55 -47.75
C ARG A 303 -44.87 -16.05 -47.66
N ILE A 304 -45.72 -15.37 -46.88
CA ILE A 304 -47.19 -15.41 -47.05
C ILE A 304 -47.71 -13.97 -47.02
N GLU A 305 -48.36 -13.59 -48.12
CA GLU A 305 -49.12 -12.36 -48.29
C GLU A 305 -50.45 -12.45 -47.53
N VAL A 306 -50.78 -11.42 -46.74
CA VAL A 306 -52.16 -11.12 -46.37
C VAL A 306 -52.44 -9.66 -46.73
N LYS A 307 -53.26 -9.49 -47.76
CA LYS A 307 -53.87 -8.21 -48.11
C LYS A 307 -55.15 -8.01 -47.30
N HIS A 308 -55.47 -6.73 -47.17
CA HIS A 308 -56.78 -6.12 -46.91
C HIS A 308 -57.16 -5.71 -45.47
N HIS A 309 -57.01 -4.39 -45.28
CA HIS A 309 -58.11 -3.44 -45.04
C HIS A 309 -58.66 -3.33 -43.61
N VAL A 310 -58.03 -2.48 -42.80
CA VAL A 310 -58.74 -1.50 -41.96
C VAL A 310 -57.92 -0.21 -41.98
N GLU A 311 -58.35 0.71 -42.83
CA GLU A 311 -57.85 2.08 -42.95
C GLU A 311 -58.80 2.99 -42.14
N GLN A 312 -58.25 4.10 -41.62
CA GLN A 312 -58.91 5.15 -40.84
C GLN A 312 -58.91 5.00 -39.31
N GLN A 313 -57.72 4.90 -38.71
CA GLN A 313 -57.44 5.52 -37.40
C GLN A 313 -55.93 5.71 -37.07
N GLN A 314 -55.00 5.57 -38.03
CA GLN A 314 -53.54 5.52 -37.75
C GLN A 314 -52.74 6.78 -38.13
N ASP A 315 -53.35 7.82 -38.71
CA ASP A 315 -52.59 8.99 -39.20
C ASP A 315 -52.19 10.00 -38.10
N ALA A 316 -52.78 9.91 -36.91
CA ALA A 316 -52.35 10.72 -35.76
C ALA A 316 -51.20 10.08 -34.97
N GLN A 317 -51.07 8.75 -35.03
CA GLN A 317 -50.07 7.99 -34.27
C GLN A 317 -48.73 7.89 -35.02
N TYR A 318 -48.77 7.80 -36.36
CA TYR A 318 -47.56 7.79 -37.20
C TYR A 318 -46.79 9.12 -37.27
N ARG A 319 -47.40 10.26 -36.88
CA ARG A 319 -46.68 11.54 -36.79
C ARG A 319 -45.98 11.76 -35.45
N ALA A 320 -46.43 11.10 -34.37
CA ALA A 320 -45.76 11.13 -33.07
C ALA A 320 -44.51 10.25 -33.08
N ASP A 321 -44.62 9.02 -33.61
CA ASP A 321 -43.49 8.07 -33.65
C ASP A 321 -42.33 8.51 -34.57
N ARG A 322 -42.60 9.40 -35.54
CA ARG A 322 -41.56 9.92 -36.45
C ARG A 322 -40.73 11.06 -35.85
N HIS A 323 -41.28 11.80 -34.88
CA HIS A 323 -40.55 12.82 -34.13
C HIS A 323 -39.68 12.22 -33.01
N ASP A 324 -40.11 11.09 -32.43
CA ASP A 324 -39.32 10.35 -31.43
C ASP A 324 -38.16 9.57 -32.07
N LEU A 325 -38.29 9.11 -33.33
CA LEU A 325 -37.19 8.45 -34.05
C LEU A 325 -36.08 9.41 -34.54
N GLU A 326 -36.41 10.67 -34.81
CA GLU A 326 -35.41 11.69 -35.18
C GLU A 326 -34.69 12.30 -33.96
N GLN A 327 -35.33 12.28 -32.77
CA GLN A 327 -34.65 12.68 -31.51
C GLN A 327 -33.69 11.60 -30.99
N THR A 328 -33.98 10.31 -31.17
CA THR A 328 -33.05 9.23 -30.78
C THR A 328 -31.79 9.19 -31.64
N HIS A 329 -31.88 9.48 -32.95
CA HIS A 329 -30.69 9.51 -33.82
C HIS A 329 -29.72 10.68 -33.53
N HIS A 330 -30.20 11.81 -33.00
CA HIS A 330 -29.31 12.88 -32.55
C HIS A 330 -28.69 12.62 -31.17
N GLN A 331 -29.28 11.74 -30.36
CA GLN A 331 -28.74 11.36 -29.07
C GLN A 331 -27.69 10.24 -29.17
N GLU A 332 -27.84 9.30 -30.11
CA GLU A 332 -26.84 8.25 -30.38
C GLU A 332 -25.56 8.82 -31.01
N SER A 333 -25.65 9.79 -31.92
CA SER A 333 -24.47 10.42 -32.53
C SER A 333 -23.61 11.24 -31.55
N GLY A 334 -24.18 11.70 -30.43
CA GLY A 334 -23.44 12.38 -29.36
C GLY A 334 -22.72 11.43 -28.42
N GLN A 335 -23.27 10.23 -28.18
CA GLN A 335 -22.66 9.22 -27.33
C GLN A 335 -21.42 8.59 -27.97
N ASP A 336 -21.42 8.39 -29.29
CA ASP A 336 -20.26 7.86 -30.01
C ASP A 336 -19.05 8.82 -29.97
N CYS A 337 -19.29 10.14 -30.01
CA CYS A 337 -18.24 11.15 -29.88
C CYS A 337 -17.60 11.12 -28.48
N ILE A 338 -18.42 11.05 -27.43
CA ILE A 338 -17.93 11.01 -26.04
C ILE A 338 -17.17 9.70 -25.77
N GLN A 339 -17.64 8.58 -26.33
CA GLN A 339 -16.96 7.29 -26.17
C GLN A 339 -15.61 7.26 -26.91
N GLN A 340 -15.50 7.93 -28.06
CA GLN A 340 -14.22 8.12 -28.75
C GLN A 340 -13.24 8.98 -27.94
N ASP A 341 -13.70 10.09 -27.37
CA ASP A 341 -12.86 10.94 -26.51
C ASP A 341 -12.36 10.20 -25.25
N ILE A 342 -13.22 9.39 -24.61
CA ILE A 342 -12.85 8.59 -23.44
C ILE A 342 -11.81 7.52 -23.81
N THR A 343 -11.99 6.85 -24.95
CA THR A 343 -11.05 5.81 -25.38
C THR A 343 -9.71 6.41 -25.81
N GLN A 344 -9.72 7.58 -26.44
CA GLN A 344 -8.51 8.31 -26.79
C GLN A 344 -7.75 8.83 -25.56
N GLU A 345 -8.45 9.38 -24.55
CA GLU A 345 -7.78 9.84 -23.33
C GLU A 345 -7.22 8.66 -22.52
N ARG A 346 -7.89 7.51 -22.48
CA ARG A 346 -7.34 6.29 -21.85
C ARG A 346 -6.06 5.83 -22.55
N ALA A 347 -6.05 5.78 -23.88
CA ALA A 347 -4.85 5.43 -24.65
C ALA A 347 -3.70 6.42 -24.39
N ARG A 348 -4.01 7.72 -24.27
CA ARG A 348 -3.02 8.75 -23.92
C ARG A 348 -2.46 8.56 -22.50
N GLN A 349 -3.31 8.23 -21.54
CA GLN A 349 -2.89 7.96 -20.16
C GLN A 349 -2.01 6.71 -20.07
N GLU A 350 -2.37 5.63 -20.77
CA GLU A 350 -1.55 4.42 -20.86
C GLU A 350 -0.19 4.70 -21.50
N GLN A 351 -0.14 5.54 -22.54
CA GLN A 351 1.12 5.98 -23.15
C GLN A 351 1.99 6.77 -22.15
N ILE A 352 1.44 7.76 -21.46
CA ILE A 352 2.15 8.56 -20.45
C ILE A 352 2.68 7.66 -19.33
N HIS A 353 1.86 6.71 -18.86
CA HIS A 353 2.27 5.77 -17.83
C HIS A 353 3.42 4.87 -18.30
N GLY A 354 3.35 4.38 -19.55
CA GLY A 354 4.43 3.60 -20.16
C GLY A 354 5.74 4.39 -20.31
N GLU A 355 5.66 5.68 -20.66
CA GLU A 355 6.82 6.58 -20.75
C GLU A 355 7.46 6.83 -19.37
N ILE A 356 6.65 7.07 -18.33
CA ILE A 356 7.15 7.23 -16.95
C ILE A 356 7.82 5.94 -16.46
N GLU A 357 7.21 4.77 -16.69
CA GLU A 357 7.82 3.49 -16.32
C GLU A 357 9.13 3.20 -17.06
N ALA A 358 9.23 3.62 -18.33
CA ALA A 358 10.47 3.52 -19.10
C ALA A 358 11.57 4.42 -18.51
N GLN A 359 11.26 5.68 -18.20
CA GLN A 359 12.20 6.61 -17.55
C GLN A 359 12.66 6.10 -16.18
N MET A 360 11.76 5.58 -15.35
CA MET A 360 12.11 4.99 -14.06
C MET A 360 12.99 3.74 -14.20
N ARG A 361 12.81 2.94 -15.26
CA ARG A 361 13.72 1.81 -15.55
C ARG A 361 15.10 2.31 -15.97
N GLU A 362 15.17 3.32 -16.84
CA GLU A 362 16.43 3.91 -17.28
C GLU A 362 17.20 4.55 -16.13
N GLN A 363 16.52 5.29 -15.25
CA GLN A 363 17.11 5.88 -14.05
C GLN A 363 17.70 4.79 -13.15
N ARG A 364 16.96 3.72 -12.85
CA ARG A 364 17.47 2.59 -12.04
C ARG A 364 18.68 1.91 -12.66
N VAL A 365 18.69 1.71 -13.98
CA VAL A 365 19.85 1.16 -14.69
C VAL A 365 21.05 2.11 -14.58
N SER A 366 20.84 3.41 -14.68
CA SER A 366 21.90 4.42 -14.56
C SER A 366 22.49 4.47 -13.14
N GLU A 367 21.64 4.43 -12.11
CA GLU A 367 22.03 4.40 -10.69
C GLU A 367 22.82 3.12 -10.39
N TYR A 368 22.33 1.96 -10.85
CA TYR A 368 23.04 0.69 -10.68
C TYR A 368 24.38 0.66 -11.41
N THR A 369 24.45 1.22 -12.61
CA THR A 369 25.70 1.34 -13.38
C THR A 369 26.69 2.25 -12.66
N ASN A 370 26.24 3.38 -12.12
CA ASN A 370 27.07 4.30 -11.34
C ASN A 370 27.57 3.63 -10.04
N TYR A 371 26.71 2.87 -9.35
CA TYR A 371 27.09 2.09 -8.18
C TYR A 371 28.18 1.06 -8.51
N LEU A 372 28.02 0.27 -9.58
CA LEU A 372 29.04 -0.68 -10.02
C LEU A 372 30.36 0.01 -10.38
N ARG A 373 30.30 1.17 -11.05
CA ARG A 373 31.48 1.97 -11.39
C ARG A 373 32.19 2.50 -10.14
N ALA A 374 31.44 3.02 -9.17
CA ALA A 374 31.99 3.48 -7.89
C ALA A 374 32.67 2.34 -7.13
N ARG A 375 32.04 1.16 -7.08
CA ARG A 375 32.59 -0.03 -6.44
C ARG A 375 33.85 -0.57 -7.12
N ALA A 376 33.87 -0.58 -8.46
CA ALA A 376 35.06 -0.95 -9.22
C ALA A 376 36.22 0.03 -8.98
N SER A 377 35.92 1.34 -8.92
CA SER A 377 36.91 2.37 -8.62
C SER A 377 37.48 2.24 -7.20
N GLN A 378 36.65 1.98 -6.20
CA GLN A 378 37.10 1.70 -4.83
C GLN A 378 38.02 0.47 -4.77
N SER A 379 37.66 -0.62 -5.45
CA SER A 379 38.49 -1.83 -5.53
C SER A 379 39.86 -1.55 -6.18
N ALA A 380 39.88 -0.78 -7.27
CA ALA A 380 41.11 -0.36 -7.92
C ALA A 380 41.99 0.52 -7.01
N HIS A 381 41.40 1.48 -6.30
CA HIS A 381 42.13 2.30 -5.32
C HIS A 381 42.75 1.45 -4.20
N PHE A 382 42.03 0.45 -3.70
CA PHE A 382 42.55 -0.45 -2.68
C PHE A 382 43.74 -1.29 -3.19
N MET A 383 43.66 -1.80 -4.43
CA MET A 383 44.78 -2.52 -5.05
C MET A 383 46.01 -1.63 -5.24
N VAL A 384 45.83 -0.39 -5.74
CA VAL A 384 46.93 0.56 -5.93
C VAL A 384 47.58 0.92 -4.58
N GLN A 385 46.79 1.15 -3.54
CA GLN A 385 47.31 1.41 -2.19
C GLN A 385 48.10 0.21 -1.62
N ASN A 386 47.63 -1.01 -1.84
CA ASN A 386 48.34 -2.21 -1.38
C ASN A 386 49.67 -2.42 -2.13
N ILE A 387 49.70 -2.16 -3.44
CA ILE A 387 50.95 -2.21 -4.23
C ILE A 387 51.93 -1.14 -3.74
N ALA A 388 51.45 0.10 -3.50
CA ALA A 388 52.29 1.18 -2.97
C ALA A 388 52.86 0.83 -1.59
N ARG A 389 52.06 0.25 -0.70
CA ARG A 389 52.52 -0.23 0.62
C ARG A 389 53.54 -1.37 0.50
N SER A 390 53.30 -2.33 -0.39
CA SER A 390 54.22 -3.45 -0.63
C SER A 390 55.57 -2.96 -1.18
N ASN A 391 55.56 -1.98 -2.08
CA ASN A 391 56.78 -1.42 -2.64
C ASN A 391 57.59 -0.65 -1.57
N ASN A 392 56.93 0.14 -0.72
CA ASN A 392 57.59 0.80 0.41
C ASN A 392 58.19 -0.20 1.40
N ALA A 393 57.50 -1.32 1.66
CA ALA A 393 58.02 -2.37 2.55
C ALA A 393 59.26 -3.05 1.97
N MET A 394 59.30 -3.29 0.66
CA MET A 394 60.46 -3.86 -0.03
C MET A 394 61.66 -2.89 -0.04
N GLU A 395 61.42 -1.58 -0.20
CA GLU A 395 62.48 -0.56 -0.16
C GLU A 395 63.11 -0.38 1.24
N ILE A 396 62.34 -0.61 2.31
CA ILE A 396 62.87 -0.63 3.68
C ILE A 396 63.79 -1.85 3.90
N LEU A 397 63.42 -3.02 3.36
CA LEU A 397 64.23 -4.23 3.47
C LEU A 397 65.55 -4.13 2.68
N THR A 398 65.56 -3.49 1.51
CA THR A 398 66.79 -3.34 0.73
C THR A 398 67.75 -2.30 1.29
N ARG A 399 67.27 -1.28 2.02
CA ARG A 399 68.14 -0.32 2.74
C ARG A 399 68.79 -0.92 3.99
N SER A 400 68.13 -1.86 4.65
CA SER A 400 68.65 -2.56 5.84
C SER A 400 69.95 -3.33 5.54
N ASP A 401 70.10 -3.90 4.34
CA ASP A 401 71.26 -4.72 3.99
C ASP A 401 72.49 -3.89 3.56
N THR A 402 72.29 -2.62 3.15
CA THR A 402 73.39 -1.75 2.75
C THR A 402 74.09 -1.04 3.92
N ASP A 403 73.42 -0.86 5.06
CA ASP A 403 74.01 -0.19 6.24
C ASP A 403 74.81 -1.16 7.14
N ALA A 404 74.69 -2.48 6.92
CA ALA A 404 75.44 -3.49 7.68
C ALA A 404 76.90 -3.68 7.21
N VAL A 405 77.34 -3.03 6.13
CA VAL A 405 78.70 -3.20 5.57
C VAL A 405 79.67 -2.05 5.94
N GLN A 406 79.19 -0.97 6.57
CA GLN A 406 79.99 0.24 6.84
C GLN A 406 80.24 0.51 8.34
N GLY A 407 80.27 -0.52 9.18
CA GLY A 407 80.29 -0.36 10.65
C GLY A 407 81.41 -1.09 11.41
N ASP A 408 82.50 -1.50 10.77
CA ASP A 408 83.58 -2.28 11.44
C ASP A 408 85.00 -1.76 11.18
N LYS A 409 85.15 -0.44 11.21
CA LYS A 409 86.46 0.25 11.27
C LYS A 409 86.35 1.46 12.17
N ASP A 410 86.48 1.26 13.48
CA ASP A 410 87.19 2.18 14.38
C ASP A 410 87.25 1.58 15.79
N MET A 411 88.16 0.61 15.94
CA MET A 411 88.65 0.16 17.25
C MET A 411 89.89 1.00 17.58
N GLY A 412 89.67 2.15 18.23
CA GLY A 412 90.73 3.12 18.56
C GLY A 412 90.72 3.51 20.04
N CYS A 413 91.70 2.97 20.78
CA CYS A 413 92.33 3.48 21.99
C CYS A 413 91.53 4.37 22.96
N CYS A 414 91.23 3.82 24.15
CA CYS A 414 91.22 4.61 25.39
C CYS A 414 92.03 3.90 26.47
N THR A 415 93.27 4.33 26.62
CA THR A 415 94.17 4.10 27.76
C THR A 415 93.86 5.05 28.92
N ASN A 416 93.94 4.52 30.14
CA ASN A 416 94.37 5.11 31.41
C ASN A 416 94.00 6.59 31.70
N PHE A 417 93.21 6.83 32.77
CA PHE A 417 93.70 7.18 34.11
C PHE A 417 92.53 7.33 35.09
#